data_AF-A0A1G2YBF5-F1
#
_entry.id   AF-A0A1G2YBF5-F1
#
_cell.length_a   1.000
_cell.length_b   1.000
_cell.length_c   1.000
_cell.angle_alpha   90.00
_cell.angle_beta   90.00
_cell.angle_gamma   90.00
#
_symmetry.space_group_name_H-M   'P 1'
#
loop_
_entity.id
_entity.type
_entity.pdbx_description
1 polymer ?
#
loop_
_entity_poly.entity_id
_entity_poly.type
_entity_poly.pdbx_seq_one_letter_code
_entity_poly.pdbx_strand_id
1 'polypeptide(L)'
;MNSDQKIIITTKQEINGFQRKLAWFSFHKNGLYFEIAGMLDGSHTSYHSDGNLFRTSPATKNRAAPMARLFPLAQFREWHNLGLGMILKSSLNKNPELKNKDRKYQVYEVNVDQFPNNALNLIVELIEPNRLDLFNSEEMCPPQDACIIEIKTLRPWIIVTILGHEHNLLICPYDGEFQGMKLRHFNKRYSANRIGDTYSFEAYKID
;
A
#
# COMPACT_ATOMS: atom_id res chain seq x y z
N MET A 1 0.35 19.39 18.55
CA MET A 1 0.64 19.59 17.11
C MET A 1 -0.54 19.01 16.34
N ASN A 2 -1.44 19.86 15.85
CA ASN A 2 -2.72 19.49 15.24
C ASN A 2 -2.71 19.89 13.76
N SER A 3 -2.07 19.10 12.91
CA SER A 3 -2.29 19.19 11.46
C SER A 3 -2.44 17.78 10.95
N ASP A 4 -3.61 17.45 10.39
CA ASP A 4 -3.81 16.20 9.70
C ASP A 4 -2.82 16.14 8.53
N GLN A 5 -1.82 15.27 8.66
CA GLN A 5 -0.80 15.09 7.65
C GLN A 5 -1.30 14.00 6.70
N LYS A 6 -1.53 14.38 5.45
CA LYS A 6 -1.92 13.47 4.39
C LYS A 6 -0.82 13.37 3.35
N ILE A 7 -0.49 12.14 2.98
CA ILE A 7 0.38 11.81 1.85
C ILE A 7 -0.44 11.05 0.81
N ILE A 8 -0.18 11.35 -0.46
CA ILE A 8 -0.83 10.72 -1.59
C ILE A 8 0.23 10.23 -2.55
N ILE A 9 0.10 8.99 -3.01
CA ILE A 9 0.90 8.42 -4.09
C ILE A 9 0.01 8.34 -5.31
N THR A 10 0.46 8.88 -6.43
CA THR A 10 -0.32 9.02 -7.66
C THR A 10 0.48 8.59 -8.88
N THR A 11 -0.19 8.28 -9.98
CA THR A 11 0.46 8.18 -11.29
C THR A 11 1.08 9.52 -11.68
N LYS A 12 2.25 9.48 -12.30
CA LYS A 12 2.86 10.64 -12.96
C LYS A 12 2.07 11.01 -14.21
N GLN A 13 1.69 9.99 -14.99
CA GLN A 13 0.84 10.10 -16.17
C GLN A 13 -0.58 10.49 -15.83
N GLU A 14 -1.22 11.17 -16.77
CA GLU A 14 -2.67 11.31 -16.80
C GLU A 14 -3.31 10.13 -17.52
N ILE A 15 -4.40 9.61 -16.94
CA ILE A 15 -5.19 8.50 -17.46
C ILE A 15 -6.63 9.01 -17.53
N ASN A 16 -7.13 9.13 -18.76
CA ASN A 16 -8.38 9.84 -19.08
C ASN A 16 -8.38 11.29 -18.58
N GLY A 17 -7.26 12.01 -18.74
CA GLY A 17 -7.12 13.42 -18.38
C GLY A 17 -6.89 13.70 -16.87
N PHE A 18 -6.66 12.66 -16.06
CA PHE A 18 -6.43 12.82 -14.63
C PHE A 18 -5.30 11.91 -14.12
N GLN A 19 -4.47 12.43 -13.22
CA GLN A 19 -3.59 11.60 -12.41
C GLN A 19 -4.44 10.72 -11.46
N ARG A 20 -4.07 9.45 -11.33
CA ARG A 20 -4.84 8.43 -10.59
C ARG A 20 -4.12 8.08 -9.29
N LYS A 21 -4.84 8.11 -8.16
CA LYS A 21 -4.29 7.77 -6.85
C LYS A 21 -4.00 6.27 -6.77
N LEU A 22 -2.77 5.93 -6.41
CA LEU A 22 -2.32 4.56 -6.19
C LEU A 22 -2.42 4.16 -4.72
N ALA A 23 -2.15 5.10 -3.80
CA ALA A 23 -2.28 4.92 -2.36
C ALA A 23 -2.41 6.28 -1.66
N TRP A 24 -2.90 6.28 -0.43
CA TRP A 24 -2.83 7.45 0.42
C TRP A 24 -2.71 7.06 1.90
N PHE A 25 -2.12 7.97 2.68
CA PHE A 25 -1.90 7.84 4.11
C PHE A 25 -2.32 9.13 4.80
N SER A 26 -3.00 9.03 5.92
CA SER A 26 -3.42 10.17 6.72
C SER A 26 -3.20 9.87 8.18
N PHE A 27 -2.38 10.68 8.85
CA PHE A 27 -2.24 10.65 10.30
C PHE A 27 -3.25 11.61 10.88
N HIS A 28 -4.16 11.08 11.70
CA HIS A 28 -5.22 11.86 12.30
C HIS A 28 -5.35 11.45 13.77
N LYS A 29 -5.19 12.42 14.67
CA LYS A 29 -5.15 12.18 16.13
C LYS A 29 -4.15 11.08 16.50
N ASN A 30 -4.65 9.90 16.85
CA ASN A 30 -3.87 8.77 17.36
C ASN A 30 -3.87 7.57 16.40
N GLY A 31 -4.20 7.77 15.12
CA GLY A 31 -4.27 6.69 14.15
C GLY A 31 -3.69 7.03 12.78
N LEU A 32 -3.26 5.99 12.09
CA LEU A 32 -2.90 5.98 10.69
C LEU A 32 -4.06 5.42 9.87
N TYR A 33 -4.59 6.23 8.97
CA TYR A 33 -5.64 5.86 8.02
C TYR A 33 -5.02 5.74 6.64
N PHE A 34 -5.32 4.66 5.91
CA PHE A 34 -4.68 4.44 4.63
C PHE A 34 -5.51 3.57 3.69
N GLU A 35 -5.24 3.72 2.39
CA GLU A 35 -5.70 2.81 1.35
C GLU A 35 -4.52 2.46 0.44
N ILE A 36 -4.38 1.18 0.12
CA ILE A 36 -3.35 0.64 -0.77
C ILE A 36 -4.03 0.17 -2.05
N ALA A 37 -3.39 0.38 -3.20
CA ALA A 37 -3.93 0.09 -4.54
C ALA A 37 -5.14 0.94 -4.97
N GLY A 38 -5.76 1.72 -4.07
CA GLY A 38 -6.76 2.73 -4.42
C GLY A 38 -7.99 2.14 -5.12
N MET A 39 -8.33 0.88 -4.84
CA MET A 39 -9.27 0.13 -5.67
C MET A 39 -10.75 0.49 -5.44
N LEU A 40 -11.11 0.98 -4.25
CA LEU A 40 -12.50 1.27 -3.90
C LEU A 40 -12.62 2.64 -3.24
N ASP A 41 -13.41 3.52 -3.84
CA ASP A 41 -13.71 4.82 -3.25
C ASP A 41 -14.44 4.64 -1.90
N GLY A 42 -14.06 5.47 -0.93
CA GLY A 42 -14.55 5.38 0.45
C GLY A 42 -13.96 4.26 1.30
N SER A 43 -13.19 3.33 0.72
CA SER A 43 -12.53 2.28 1.49
C SER A 43 -11.21 2.75 2.13
N HIS A 44 -10.93 2.27 3.34
CA HIS A 44 -9.67 2.50 4.04
C HIS A 44 -9.48 1.51 5.18
N THR A 45 -8.22 1.32 5.56
CA THR A 45 -7.82 0.67 6.81
C THR A 45 -7.42 1.75 7.82
N SER A 46 -7.74 1.53 9.09
CA SER A 46 -7.31 2.40 10.19
C SER A 46 -6.54 1.60 11.23
N TYR A 47 -5.32 2.05 11.53
CA TYR A 47 -4.42 1.49 12.51
C TYR A 47 -4.26 2.46 13.67
N HIS A 48 -4.76 2.07 14.83
CA HIS A 48 -4.89 2.94 15.99
C HIS A 48 -3.70 2.80 16.95
N SER A 49 -3.54 3.80 17.81
CA SER A 49 -2.47 3.89 18.82
C SER A 49 -2.35 2.66 19.73
N ASP A 50 -3.46 1.97 19.97
CA ASP A 50 -3.59 0.81 20.85
C ASP A 50 -3.31 -0.54 20.17
N GLY A 51 -3.03 -0.53 18.86
CA GLY A 51 -2.77 -1.74 18.10
C GLY A 51 -3.96 -2.21 17.26
N ASN A 52 -5.15 -1.66 17.47
CA ASN A 52 -6.33 -2.15 16.78
C ASN A 52 -6.33 -1.72 15.31
N LEU A 53 -6.61 -2.69 14.43
CA LEU A 53 -6.75 -2.50 13.01
C LEU A 53 -8.21 -2.70 12.60
N PHE A 54 -8.78 -1.74 11.88
CA PHE A 54 -10.13 -1.82 11.34
C PHE A 54 -10.14 -1.60 9.84
N ARG A 55 -11.03 -2.30 9.13
CA ARG A 55 -11.33 -2.08 7.71
C ARG A 55 -12.69 -1.40 7.60
N THR A 56 -12.76 -0.36 6.76
CA THR A 56 -14.02 0.23 6.31
C THR A 56 -14.06 0.08 4.79
N SER A 57 -15.08 -0.59 4.27
CA SER A 57 -15.25 -0.83 2.84
C SER A 57 -16.73 -1.06 2.50
N PRO A 58 -17.10 -1.13 1.20
CA PRO A 58 -18.43 -1.58 0.79
C PRO A 58 -18.81 -2.97 1.36
N ALA A 59 -17.84 -3.89 1.50
CA ALA A 59 -18.07 -5.21 2.09
C ALA A 59 -18.48 -5.12 3.57
N THR A 60 -17.97 -4.13 4.30
CA THR A 60 -18.35 -3.85 5.69
C THR A 60 -19.56 -2.90 5.80
N LYS A 61 -20.31 -2.68 4.70
CA LYS A 61 -21.41 -1.72 4.60
C LYS A 61 -20.98 -0.30 5.01
N ASN A 62 -19.75 0.07 4.68
CA ASN A 62 -19.11 1.33 5.04
C ASN A 62 -19.06 1.58 6.56
N ARG A 63 -18.93 0.51 7.36
CA ARG A 63 -18.72 0.58 8.82
C ARG A 63 -17.35 0.01 9.17
N ALA A 64 -16.73 0.54 10.21
CA ALA A 64 -15.47 0.00 10.71
C ALA A 64 -15.69 -1.43 11.26
N ALA A 65 -15.06 -2.41 10.64
CA ALA A 65 -15.04 -3.80 11.09
C ALA A 65 -13.64 -4.14 11.63
N PRO A 66 -13.53 -4.79 12.80
CA PRO A 66 -12.24 -5.18 13.35
C PRO A 66 -11.58 -6.24 12.45
N MET A 67 -10.30 -6.04 12.16
CA MET A 67 -9.51 -6.94 11.33
C MET A 67 -8.54 -7.78 12.16
N ALA A 68 -7.75 -7.08 12.98
CA ALA A 68 -6.66 -7.66 13.74
C ALA A 68 -6.29 -6.75 14.90
N ARG A 69 -5.48 -7.29 15.81
CA ARG A 69 -4.78 -6.53 16.82
C ARG A 69 -3.28 -6.74 16.62
N LEU A 70 -2.59 -5.65 16.35
CA LEU A 70 -1.16 -5.58 16.09
C LEU A 70 -0.44 -4.89 17.25
N PHE A 71 0.86 -4.63 17.09
CA PHE A 71 1.61 -3.82 18.04
C PHE A 71 1.02 -2.41 18.17
N PRO A 72 1.01 -1.78 19.35
CA PRO A 72 0.51 -0.43 19.51
C PRO A 72 1.29 0.57 18.64
N LEU A 73 0.62 1.32 17.75
CA LEU A 73 1.26 2.32 16.90
C LEU A 73 2.00 3.40 17.72
N ALA A 74 1.47 3.74 18.90
CA ALA A 74 2.10 4.70 19.81
C ALA A 74 3.44 4.23 20.40
N GLN A 75 3.71 2.92 20.37
CA GLN A 75 4.92 2.30 20.93
C GLN A 75 5.73 1.57 19.85
N PHE A 76 5.43 1.81 18.57
CA PHE A 76 6.03 1.07 17.47
C PHE A 76 7.55 1.25 17.43
N ARG A 77 8.29 0.14 17.59
CA ARG A 77 9.76 0.10 17.69
C ARG A 77 10.45 -0.85 16.69
N GLU A 78 9.76 -1.20 15.61
CA GLU A 78 10.14 -2.35 14.78
C GLU A 78 9.99 -2.10 13.26
N TRP A 79 9.75 -3.17 12.52
CA TRP A 79 9.37 -3.18 11.12
C TRP A 79 8.09 -4.00 10.98
N HIS A 80 7.10 -3.48 10.26
CA HIS A 80 5.82 -4.15 10.07
C HIS A 80 5.26 -3.89 8.68
N ASN A 81 4.77 -4.94 8.02
CA ASN A 81 4.11 -4.82 6.73
C ASN A 81 2.62 -4.50 6.96
N LEU A 82 2.19 -3.30 6.54
CA LEU A 82 0.80 -2.84 6.68
C LEU A 82 -0.14 -3.48 5.67
N GLY A 83 0.40 -3.97 4.57
CA GLY A 83 -0.37 -4.62 3.54
C GLY A 83 0.27 -4.54 2.16
N LEU A 84 -0.35 -5.30 1.27
CA LEU A 84 -0.01 -5.43 -0.13
C LEU A 84 -1.26 -5.13 -0.96
N GLY A 85 -1.12 -4.31 -1.99
CA GLY A 85 -2.13 -4.11 -3.02
C GLY A 85 -1.59 -4.50 -4.39
N MET A 86 -2.46 -5.02 -5.26
CA MET A 86 -2.15 -5.29 -6.67
C MET A 86 -2.99 -4.37 -7.55
N ILE A 87 -2.36 -3.73 -8.53
CA ILE A 87 -3.04 -2.87 -9.50
C ILE A 87 -2.70 -3.37 -10.90
N LEU A 88 -3.72 -3.61 -11.73
CA LEU A 88 -3.51 -3.77 -13.17
C LEU A 88 -3.47 -2.40 -13.82
N LYS A 89 -2.47 -2.14 -14.66
CA LYS A 89 -2.35 -0.87 -15.40
C LYS A 89 -3.59 -0.58 -16.24
N SER A 90 -4.19 -1.62 -16.84
CA SER A 90 -5.44 -1.52 -17.60
C SER A 90 -6.64 -1.05 -16.77
N SER A 91 -6.59 -1.18 -15.45
CA SER A 91 -7.65 -0.78 -14.53
C SER A 91 -7.37 0.54 -13.80
N LEU A 92 -6.24 1.21 -14.07
CA LEU A 92 -5.87 2.45 -13.39
C LEU A 92 -6.89 3.59 -13.59
N ASN A 93 -7.64 3.57 -14.69
CA ASN A 93 -8.74 4.50 -14.92
C ASN A 93 -9.87 4.39 -13.88
N LYS A 94 -10.00 3.23 -13.21
CA LYS A 94 -10.97 3.00 -12.13
C LYS A 94 -10.52 3.59 -10.79
N ASN A 95 -9.22 3.86 -10.63
CA ASN A 95 -8.71 4.46 -9.40
C ASN A 95 -9.21 5.90 -9.23
N PRO A 96 -9.40 6.36 -7.97
CA PRO A 96 -9.79 7.73 -7.68
C PRO A 96 -8.84 8.76 -8.28
N GLU A 97 -9.42 9.84 -8.81
CA GLU A 97 -8.66 10.96 -9.35
C GLU A 97 -7.94 11.73 -8.24
N LEU A 98 -6.77 12.28 -8.58
CA LEU A 98 -6.13 13.33 -7.79
C LEU A 98 -6.89 14.64 -8.01
N LYS A 99 -7.72 15.04 -7.04
CA LYS A 99 -8.54 16.25 -7.14
C LYS A 99 -7.68 17.48 -6.84
N ASN A 100 -8.05 18.65 -7.36
CA ASN A 100 -7.33 19.91 -7.07
C ASN A 100 -7.16 20.18 -5.57
N LYS A 101 -8.18 19.86 -4.76
CA LYS A 101 -8.13 19.99 -3.29
C LYS A 101 -7.08 19.10 -2.61
N ASP A 102 -6.62 18.06 -3.30
CA ASP A 102 -5.60 17.14 -2.78
C ASP A 102 -4.18 17.68 -2.99
N ARG A 103 -3.98 18.62 -3.92
CA ARG A 103 -2.65 19.19 -4.25
C ARG A 103 -2.03 20.02 -3.13
N LYS A 104 -2.80 20.40 -2.12
CA LYS A 104 -2.28 21.05 -0.90
C LYS A 104 -1.53 20.09 0.03
N TYR A 105 -1.67 18.78 -0.19
CA TYR A 105 -1.00 17.75 0.59
C TYR A 105 0.32 17.33 -0.06
N GLN A 106 1.08 16.49 0.63
CA GLN A 106 2.30 15.91 0.08
C GLN A 106 1.93 14.85 -0.96
N VAL A 107 2.35 15.05 -2.21
CA VAL A 107 2.06 14.16 -3.34
C VAL A 107 3.36 13.60 -3.89
N TYR A 108 3.41 12.28 -4.06
CA TYR A 108 4.49 11.56 -4.73
C TYR A 108 3.97 10.97 -6.03
N GLU A 109 4.70 11.22 -7.11
CA GLU A 109 4.34 10.77 -8.45
C GLU A 109 5.16 9.55 -8.85
N VAL A 110 4.48 8.55 -9.43
CA VAL A 110 5.07 7.30 -9.88
C VAL A 110 4.90 7.19 -11.38
N ASN A 111 6.00 7.08 -12.11
CA ASN A 111 5.96 6.74 -13.53
C ASN A 111 5.59 5.26 -13.66
N VAL A 112 4.32 4.95 -13.93
CA VAL A 112 3.88 3.55 -14.02
C VAL A 112 4.34 2.86 -15.31
N ASP A 113 4.65 3.62 -16.35
CA ASP A 113 5.08 3.09 -17.65
C ASP A 113 6.52 2.57 -17.63
N GLN A 114 7.33 2.97 -16.64
CA GLN A 114 8.72 2.46 -16.51
C GLN A 114 8.78 0.98 -16.15
N PHE A 115 7.71 0.46 -15.54
CA PHE A 115 7.61 -0.94 -15.14
C PHE A 115 7.19 -1.79 -16.35
N PRO A 116 7.87 -2.90 -16.70
CA PRO A 116 7.53 -3.71 -17.85
C PRO A 116 6.27 -4.55 -17.66
N ASN A 117 5.90 -4.92 -16.43
CA ASN A 117 4.71 -5.74 -16.19
C ASN A 117 3.41 -4.92 -16.23
N ASN A 118 2.34 -5.59 -16.64
CA ASN A 118 0.97 -5.06 -16.62
C ASN A 118 0.38 -4.97 -15.21
N ALA A 119 0.85 -5.82 -14.29
CA ALA A 119 0.48 -5.77 -12.88
C ALA A 119 1.58 -5.04 -12.08
N LEU A 120 1.17 -4.22 -11.13
CA LEU A 120 2.02 -3.58 -10.15
C LEU A 120 1.65 -4.09 -8.75
N ASN A 121 2.65 -4.40 -7.93
CA ASN A 121 2.47 -4.69 -6.52
C ASN A 121 2.96 -3.51 -5.68
N LEU A 122 2.07 -2.97 -4.85
CA LEU A 122 2.37 -1.92 -3.89
C LEU A 122 2.42 -2.51 -2.49
N ILE A 123 3.59 -2.47 -1.86
CA ILE A 123 3.81 -2.96 -0.51
C ILE A 123 4.04 -1.75 0.37
N VAL A 124 3.33 -1.69 1.50
CA VAL A 124 3.46 -0.59 2.45
C VAL A 124 3.94 -1.12 3.78
N GLU A 125 4.95 -0.48 4.33
CA GLU A 125 5.59 -0.90 5.56
C GLU A 125 5.74 0.27 6.52
N LEU A 126 5.54 -0.01 7.81
CA LEU A 126 6.04 0.84 8.88
C LEU A 126 7.44 0.41 9.24
N ILE A 127 8.33 1.39 9.38
CA ILE A 127 9.71 1.15 9.80
C ILE A 127 10.15 2.21 10.79
N GLU A 128 10.88 1.80 11.81
CA GLU A 128 11.62 2.75 12.62
C GLU A 128 12.92 3.21 11.93
N PRO A 129 13.41 4.44 12.22
CA PRO A 129 14.62 4.96 11.60
C PRO A 129 15.86 4.08 11.74
N ASN A 130 16.03 3.41 12.89
CA ASN A 130 17.13 2.50 13.17
C ASN A 130 17.01 1.15 12.45
N ARG A 131 15.85 0.84 11.84
CA ARG A 131 15.60 -0.39 11.09
C ARG A 131 15.84 -0.26 9.58
N LEU A 132 16.34 0.89 9.11
CA LEU A 132 16.74 1.05 7.70
C LEU A 132 17.91 0.13 7.30
N ASP A 133 18.63 -0.45 8.25
CA ASP A 133 19.64 -1.48 8.01
C ASP A 133 19.09 -2.66 7.20
N LEU A 134 17.78 -2.94 7.32
CA LEU A 134 17.08 -3.97 6.54
C LEU A 134 17.17 -3.76 5.01
N PHE A 135 17.42 -2.53 4.53
CA PHE A 135 17.60 -2.25 3.11
C PHE A 135 18.94 -2.76 2.57
N ASN A 136 19.91 -2.98 3.45
CA ASN A 136 21.26 -3.42 3.09
C ASN A 136 21.47 -4.92 3.35
N SER A 137 20.49 -5.60 3.97
CA SER A 137 20.55 -7.04 4.24
C SER A 137 20.15 -7.83 3.00
N GLU A 138 20.96 -8.80 2.57
CA GLU A 138 20.66 -9.66 1.41
C GLU A 138 19.30 -10.37 1.54
N GLU A 139 18.87 -10.71 2.77
CA GLU A 139 17.61 -11.41 3.01
C GLU A 139 16.38 -10.50 2.98
N MET A 140 16.58 -9.18 3.06
CA MET A 140 15.52 -8.19 3.32
C MET A 140 15.57 -6.97 2.37
N CYS A 141 16.59 -6.83 1.54
CA CYS A 141 16.74 -5.67 0.68
C CYS A 141 15.62 -5.62 -0.38
N PRO A 142 15.06 -4.44 -0.69
CA PRO A 142 14.24 -4.26 -1.87
C PRO A 142 14.98 -4.69 -3.14
N PRO A 143 14.27 -5.21 -4.17
CA PRO A 143 14.85 -5.34 -5.49
C PRO A 143 15.40 -4.02 -6.02
N GLN A 144 16.49 -4.07 -6.80
CA GLN A 144 17.14 -2.87 -7.35
C GLN A 144 16.26 -2.12 -8.37
N ASP A 145 15.35 -2.83 -9.03
CA ASP A 145 14.39 -2.31 -10.00
C ASP A 145 13.05 -1.89 -9.36
N ALA A 146 12.95 -1.95 -8.02
CA ALA A 146 11.80 -1.45 -7.30
C ALA A 146 11.81 0.08 -7.25
N CYS A 147 10.62 0.69 -7.34
CA CYS A 147 10.49 2.09 -6.95
C CYS A 147 10.18 2.17 -5.46
N ILE A 148 11.01 2.91 -4.72
CA ILE A 148 10.89 3.06 -3.27
C ILE A 148 10.55 4.51 -2.97
N ILE A 149 9.46 4.72 -2.23
CA ILE A 149 9.07 6.03 -1.71
C ILE A 149 9.22 6.00 -0.19
N GLU A 150 10.15 6.81 0.32
CA GLU A 150 10.42 6.92 1.75
C GLU A 150 9.76 8.17 2.32
N ILE A 151 8.76 7.97 3.18
CA ILE A 151 8.01 9.06 3.83
C ILE A 151 8.51 9.18 5.26
N LYS A 152 9.57 9.99 5.42
CA LYS A 152 10.29 10.20 6.68
C LYS A 152 9.77 11.36 7.54
N THR A 153 8.77 12.08 7.03
CA THR A 153 8.14 13.24 7.70
C THR A 153 7.27 12.85 8.90
N LEU A 154 7.06 11.55 9.10
CA LEU A 154 6.20 10.96 10.13
C LEU A 154 7.00 10.05 11.06
N ARG A 155 6.42 9.63 12.19
CA ARG A 155 6.97 8.50 12.97
C ARG A 155 5.82 7.57 13.40
N PRO A 156 5.94 6.25 13.16
CA PRO A 156 7.00 5.56 12.39
C PRO A 156 7.07 6.00 10.91
N TRP A 157 8.20 5.74 10.25
CA TRP A 157 8.37 6.03 8.82
C TRP A 157 7.48 5.09 8.01
N ILE A 158 6.96 5.60 6.90
CA ILE A 158 6.25 4.79 5.91
C ILE A 158 7.17 4.58 4.72
N ILE A 159 7.36 3.32 4.35
CA ILE A 159 8.03 2.93 3.11
C ILE A 159 6.97 2.35 2.20
N VAL A 160 6.93 2.85 0.95
CA VAL A 160 6.14 2.22 -0.11
C VAL A 160 7.10 1.66 -1.14
N THR A 161 7.06 0.34 -1.31
CA THR A 161 7.80 -0.37 -2.36
C THR A 161 6.84 -0.72 -3.48
N ILE A 162 7.15 -0.29 -4.70
CA ILE A 162 6.37 -0.60 -5.90
C ILE A 162 7.20 -1.55 -6.77
N LEU A 163 6.65 -2.73 -6.99
CA LEU A 163 7.20 -3.76 -7.84
C LEU A 163 6.38 -3.84 -9.13
N GLY A 164 7.08 -3.98 -10.26
CA GLY A 164 6.46 -4.06 -11.59
C GLY A 164 7.40 -4.64 -12.65
N HIS A 165 8.50 -5.24 -12.22
CA HIS A 165 9.50 -5.93 -13.04
C HIS A 165 9.44 -7.43 -12.75
N GLU A 166 10.52 -8.18 -12.96
CA GLU A 166 10.52 -9.62 -12.70
C GLU A 166 10.07 -9.97 -11.26
N HIS A 167 10.32 -9.12 -10.28
CA HIS A 167 10.05 -9.39 -8.87
C HIS A 167 8.60 -9.15 -8.41
N ASN A 168 7.61 -9.09 -9.32
CA ASN A 168 6.20 -9.04 -8.93
C ASN A 168 5.80 -10.24 -8.05
N LEU A 169 5.19 -9.95 -6.89
CA LEU A 169 4.80 -10.93 -5.86
C LEU A 169 3.51 -11.67 -6.19
N LEU A 170 2.53 -10.99 -6.78
CA LEU A 170 1.26 -11.58 -7.16
C LEU A 170 1.23 -11.73 -8.67
N ILE A 171 1.48 -12.96 -9.13
CA ILE A 171 1.31 -13.35 -10.52
C ILE A 171 -0.12 -13.87 -10.66
N CYS A 172 -1.08 -12.99 -10.89
CA CYS A 172 -2.25 -13.35 -11.68
C CYS A 172 -2.69 -12.15 -12.53
N PRO A 173 -2.36 -12.16 -13.83
CA PRO A 173 -2.93 -11.22 -14.77
C PRO A 173 -4.39 -11.62 -14.94
N TYR A 174 -5.34 -10.77 -14.59
CA TYR A 174 -6.73 -11.02 -14.97
C TYR A 174 -6.92 -10.72 -16.44
N ASP A 175 -6.42 -11.62 -17.29
CA ASP A 175 -6.75 -11.73 -18.71
C ASP A 175 -7.80 -12.86 -18.89
N GLY A 176 -8.76 -13.00 -17.96
CA GLY A 176 -9.77 -14.07 -17.97
C GLY A 176 -10.54 -14.27 -16.66
N GLU A 177 -11.09 -15.47 -16.43
CA GLU A 177 -11.79 -15.87 -15.19
C GLU A 177 -10.84 -16.05 -13.99
N PHE A 178 -11.38 -15.99 -12.76
CA PHE A 178 -10.57 -16.07 -11.54
C PHE A 178 -10.00 -17.44 -11.27
N GLN A 179 -8.71 -17.63 -11.60
CA GLN A 179 -7.98 -18.89 -11.42
C GLN A 179 -7.12 -18.93 -10.14
N GLY A 180 -7.18 -17.89 -9.30
CA GLY A 180 -6.36 -17.78 -8.10
C GLY A 180 -5.19 -16.79 -8.25
N MET A 181 -4.27 -16.77 -7.29
CA MET A 181 -3.06 -15.93 -7.31
C MET A 181 -1.83 -16.81 -7.14
N LYS A 182 -0.85 -16.72 -8.05
CA LYS A 182 0.46 -17.36 -7.85
C LYS A 182 1.39 -16.40 -7.12
N LEU A 183 1.88 -16.83 -5.97
CA LEU A 183 2.79 -16.05 -5.15
C LEU A 183 4.24 -16.28 -5.60
N ARG A 184 4.94 -15.22 -5.99
CA ARG A 184 6.40 -15.23 -6.15
C ARG A 184 7.02 -14.76 -4.84
N HIS A 185 7.79 -15.62 -4.20
CA HIS A 185 8.56 -15.27 -3.02
C HIS A 185 9.92 -14.74 -3.49
N PHE A 186 10.20 -13.45 -3.27
CA PHE A 186 11.48 -12.85 -3.64
C PHE A 186 12.51 -13.01 -2.52
N ASN A 187 12.18 -12.56 -1.31
CA ASN A 187 13.01 -12.68 -0.12
C ASN A 187 12.13 -12.70 1.14
N LYS A 188 12.74 -12.69 2.33
CA LYS A 188 12.01 -12.76 3.61
C LYS A 188 11.15 -11.51 3.89
N ARG A 189 11.50 -10.35 3.32
CA ARG A 189 10.74 -9.11 3.49
C ARG A 189 9.40 -9.15 2.77
N TYR A 190 9.42 -9.69 1.56
CA TYR A 190 8.28 -9.67 0.64
C TYR A 190 7.59 -11.02 0.46
N SER A 191 7.99 -12.04 1.24
CA SER A 191 7.27 -13.30 1.31
C SER A 191 5.84 -13.06 1.81
N ALA A 192 4.86 -13.35 0.95
CA ALA A 192 3.44 -13.04 1.18
C ALA A 192 2.82 -13.74 2.41
N ASN A 193 3.47 -14.78 2.94
CA ASN A 193 3.02 -15.51 4.13
C ASN A 193 4.17 -15.53 5.15
N ARG A 194 4.16 -14.65 6.14
CA ARG A 194 4.96 -14.88 7.35
C ARG A 194 4.35 -16.05 8.11
N ILE A 195 5.20 -16.86 8.74
CA ILE A 195 4.73 -17.97 9.57
C ILE A 195 3.86 -17.41 10.70
N GLY A 196 2.58 -17.82 10.76
CA GLY A 196 1.63 -17.40 11.80
C GLY A 196 0.76 -16.19 11.45
N ASP A 197 1.04 -15.46 10.37
CA ASP A 197 0.20 -14.33 9.95
C ASP A 197 -1.00 -14.82 9.13
N THR A 198 -2.18 -14.26 9.41
CA THR A 198 -3.41 -14.48 8.64
C THR A 198 -3.70 -13.24 7.83
N TYR A 199 -3.69 -13.34 6.50
CA TYR A 199 -4.04 -12.25 5.59
C TYR A 199 -5.40 -12.49 4.97
N SER A 200 -6.33 -11.57 5.16
CA SER A 200 -7.58 -11.53 4.40
C SER A 200 -7.36 -10.68 3.14
N PHE A 201 -7.24 -11.32 1.99
CA PHE A 201 -7.31 -10.62 0.71
C PHE A 201 -8.77 -10.52 0.30
N GLU A 202 -9.34 -9.31 0.37
CA GLU A 202 -10.60 -9.02 -0.30
C GLU A 202 -10.30 -8.89 -1.81
N ALA A 203 -10.41 -9.99 -2.54
CA ALA A 203 -10.36 -9.96 -4.00
C ALA A 203 -11.68 -9.40 -4.53
N TYR A 204 -11.71 -8.11 -4.86
CA TYR A 204 -12.87 -7.49 -5.46
C TYR A 204 -12.87 -7.73 -6.97
N LYS A 205 -13.84 -8.50 -7.47
CA LYS A 205 -14.22 -8.45 -8.87
C LYS A 205 -15.04 -7.17 -9.06
N ILE A 206 -14.45 -6.14 -9.66
CA ILE A 206 -15.20 -4.97 -10.12
C ILE A 206 -15.82 -5.39 -11.45
N ASP A 207 -17.06 -5.89 -11.39
CA ASP A 207 -17.90 -6.15 -12.57
C ASP A 207 -18.06 -4.88 -13.42
#